data_AF-A0A915ENS7-F1
#
_entry.id   AF-A0A915ENS7-F1
#
_cell.length_a   1.000
_cell.length_b   1.000
_cell.length_c   1.000
_cell.angle_alpha   90.00
_cell.angle_beta   90.00
_cell.angle_gamma   90.00
#
_symmetry.space_group_name_H-M   'P 1'
#
loop_
_entity.id
_entity.type
_entity.pdbx_description
1 polymer ?
#
loop_
_entity_poly.entity_id
_entity_poly.type
_entity_poly.pdbx_seq_one_letter_code
_entity_poly.pdbx_strand_id
1 'polypeptide(L)'
;MPVYILDESIPFGSLVNLGVPCLLPKMSEELQEANNFSLSRQSNLISQLEKKFGELHDVLYPTNVPNDVIESKAMPYVAEDVVFHDPWNMITGKTKYLLAMKGYHNIHKNGVDIGRCMVDGTMYLQMAYVYKCPLRVIVVYDFRVLDADHPNGPKFEIFNQQEMWSYMEMIQGIPIIGWIHKNVCRPVSGQLFVAASYLSCMIKGTIKKPDEEQENMNQ
;
A
#
# COMPACT_ATOMS: atom_id res chain seq x y z
N MET A 1 -0.29 12.76 -4.09
CA MET A 1 -0.72 11.39 -3.74
C MET A 1 -0.17 11.07 -2.35
N PRO A 2 -0.89 10.38 -1.45
CA PRO A 2 -0.30 9.93 -0.20
C PRO A 2 0.74 8.84 -0.48
N VAL A 3 1.90 8.97 0.16
CA VAL A 3 3.00 8.01 0.13
C VAL A 3 3.34 7.69 1.57
N TYR A 4 3.57 6.41 1.88
CA TYR A 4 3.91 5.94 3.21
C TYR A 4 5.18 5.09 3.14
N ILE A 5 6.26 5.54 3.78
CA ILE A 5 7.46 4.72 3.95
C ILE A 5 7.34 3.96 5.27
N LEU A 6 7.41 2.64 5.19
CA LEU A 6 7.38 1.74 6.33
C LEU A 6 8.81 1.43 6.75
N ASP A 7 9.20 1.94 7.90
CA ASP A 7 10.46 1.61 8.55
C ASP A 7 10.26 0.37 9.43
N GLU A 8 10.70 -0.79 8.95
CA GLU A 8 10.60 -2.06 9.68
C GLU A 8 11.52 -2.11 10.93
N SER A 9 12.38 -1.11 11.15
CA SER A 9 13.18 -0.99 12.39
C SER A 9 12.41 -0.38 13.57
N ILE A 10 11.20 0.15 13.37
CA ILE A 10 10.35 0.73 14.42
C ILE A 10 9.34 -0.33 14.92
N PRO A 11 9.55 -0.97 16.09
CA PRO A 11 8.66 -2.01 16.59
C PRO A 11 7.31 -1.45 17.04
N PHE A 12 6.23 -2.02 16.50
CA PHE A 12 4.82 -1.59 16.62
C PHE A 12 4.19 -1.69 18.03
N GLY A 13 4.99 -1.83 19.10
CA GLY A 13 4.52 -2.23 20.44
C GLY A 13 4.92 -1.33 21.62
N SER A 14 5.62 -0.21 21.41
CA SER A 14 6.26 0.55 22.50
C SER A 14 5.37 1.57 23.26
N LEU A 15 4.06 1.31 23.44
CA LEU A 15 3.16 2.19 24.23
C LEU A 15 2.07 1.44 25.02
N VAL A 16 2.43 0.86 26.17
CA VAL A 16 1.77 1.12 27.47
C VAL A 16 2.83 0.97 28.58
N ASN A 17 3.09 2.03 29.34
CA ASN A 17 4.06 1.99 30.44
C ASN A 17 3.36 1.66 31.77
N LEU A 18 3.62 0.47 32.33
CA LEU A 18 3.04 -0.01 33.58
C LEU A 18 3.76 0.57 34.82
N GLY A 19 3.48 1.83 35.14
CA GLY A 19 3.43 2.36 36.51
C GLY A 19 4.70 2.35 37.39
N VAL A 20 5.84 1.82 36.95
CA VAL A 20 7.09 1.79 37.72
C VAL A 20 7.86 3.10 37.50
N PRO A 21 8.21 3.86 38.55
CA PRO A 21 9.08 5.02 38.43
C PRO A 21 10.54 4.58 38.26
N CYS A 22 10.88 4.06 37.07
CA CYS A 22 12.26 3.80 36.70
C CYS A 22 13.05 5.11 36.70
N LEU A 23 14.01 5.21 37.60
CA LEU A 23 15.05 6.25 37.60
C LEU A 23 15.98 6.01 36.39
N LEU A 24 15.50 6.38 35.21
CA LEU A 24 16.34 6.44 34.01
C LEU A 24 17.50 7.41 34.30
N PRO A 25 18.76 7.02 34.05
CA PRO A 25 19.86 7.98 34.11
C PRO A 25 19.57 9.10 33.11
N LYS A 26 19.93 10.33 33.46
CA LYS A 26 19.91 11.44 32.48
C LYS A 26 20.80 11.02 31.30
N MET A 27 20.22 10.85 30.12
CA MET A 27 21.01 10.84 28.88
C MET A 27 21.85 12.11 28.86
N SER A 28 23.13 12.00 28.53
CA SER A 28 23.97 13.18 28.27
C SER A 28 23.35 14.01 27.15
N GLU A 29 23.57 15.32 27.21
CA GLU A 29 23.06 16.25 26.19
C GLU A 29 23.58 15.87 24.79
N GLU A 30 24.84 15.42 24.71
CA GLU A 30 25.47 14.82 23.52
C GLU A 30 24.66 13.65 22.92
N LEU A 31 24.12 12.74 23.75
CA LEU A 31 23.28 11.61 23.28
C LEU A 31 21.90 12.08 22.82
N GLN A 32 21.37 13.17 23.37
CA GLN A 32 20.12 13.77 22.90
C GLN A 32 20.34 14.50 21.57
N GLU A 33 21.41 15.28 21.43
CA GLU A 33 21.77 15.96 20.19
C GLU A 33 22.07 14.98 19.06
N ALA A 34 22.86 13.92 19.31
CA ALA A 34 23.14 12.88 18.32
C ALA A 34 21.86 12.16 17.84
N ASN A 35 20.93 11.86 18.76
CA ASN A 35 19.65 11.24 18.42
C ASN A 35 18.75 12.19 17.63
N ASN A 36 18.63 13.46 18.05
CA ASN A 36 17.86 14.48 17.35
C ASN A 36 18.41 14.76 15.95
N PHE A 37 19.73 14.77 15.79
CA PHE A 37 20.38 14.89 14.48
C PHE A 37 20.06 13.69 13.59
N SER A 38 20.17 12.46 14.11
CA SER A 38 19.80 11.23 13.41
C SER A 38 18.34 11.25 12.94
N LEU A 39 17.40 11.60 13.82
CA LEU A 39 15.98 11.72 13.51
C LEU A 39 15.69 12.79 12.45
N SER A 40 16.39 13.94 12.50
CA SER A 40 16.22 14.99 11.48
C SER A 40 16.72 14.56 10.10
N ARG A 41 17.84 13.81 10.03
CA ARG A 41 18.38 13.24 8.79
C ARG A 41 17.48 12.14 8.23
N GLN A 42 16.94 11.27 9.10
CA GLN A 42 15.98 10.23 8.73
C GLN A 42 14.67 10.83 8.19
N SER A 43 14.11 11.84 8.85
CA SER A 43 12.91 12.54 8.39
C SER A 43 13.13 13.25 7.04
N ASN A 44 14.29 13.86 6.84
CA ASN A 44 14.66 14.48 5.56
C ASN A 44 14.78 13.43 4.44
N LEU A 45 15.48 12.32 4.69
CA LEU A 45 15.60 11.19 3.75
C LEU A 45 14.23 10.60 3.38
N ILE A 46 13.35 10.37 4.36
CA ILE A 46 11.99 9.90 4.14
C ILE A 46 11.23 10.87 3.22
N SER A 47 11.22 12.18 3.51
CA SER A 47 10.51 13.17 2.69
C SER A 47 11.07 13.27 1.25
N GLN A 48 12.38 13.12 1.07
CA GLN A 48 12.99 13.05 -0.26
C GLN A 48 12.57 11.78 -1.03
N LEU A 49 12.53 10.62 -0.35
CA LEU A 49 12.08 9.36 -0.95
C LEU A 49 10.58 9.39 -1.27
N GLU A 50 9.73 9.89 -0.37
CA GLU A 50 8.28 10.09 -0.60
C GLU A 50 8.03 10.92 -1.87
N LYS A 51 8.74 12.05 -2.00
CA LYS A 51 8.70 12.89 -3.20
C LYS A 51 9.13 12.11 -4.44
N LYS A 52 10.20 11.31 -4.37
CA LYS A 52 10.70 10.52 -5.51
C LYS A 52 9.73 9.40 -5.91
N PHE A 53 9.09 8.72 -4.97
CA PHE A 53 8.06 7.74 -5.28
C PHE A 53 6.79 8.38 -5.86
N GLY A 54 6.43 9.60 -5.45
CA GLY A 54 5.42 10.41 -6.13
C GLY A 54 5.80 10.73 -7.58
N GLU A 55 7.00 11.29 -7.80
CA GLU A 55 7.54 11.58 -9.14
C GLU A 55 7.60 10.33 -10.05
N LEU A 56 7.88 9.15 -9.49
CA LEU A 56 7.85 7.87 -10.22
C LEU A 56 6.43 7.41 -10.54
N HIS A 57 5.47 7.52 -9.61
CA HIS A 57 4.08 7.15 -9.87
C HIS A 57 3.48 8.01 -11.00
N ASP A 58 3.74 9.32 -10.98
CA ASP A 58 3.30 10.27 -12.01
C ASP A 58 3.97 10.05 -13.40
N VAL A 59 5.02 9.22 -13.48
CA VAL A 59 5.66 8.77 -14.73
C VAL A 59 5.17 7.38 -15.17
N LEU A 60 4.88 6.48 -14.24
CA LEU A 60 4.57 5.07 -14.56
C LEU A 60 3.09 4.79 -14.85
N TYR A 61 2.15 5.50 -14.20
CA TYR A 61 0.72 5.16 -14.24
C TYR A 61 -0.17 5.96 -15.20
N PRO A 62 0.14 7.21 -15.61
CA PRO A 62 -0.70 7.92 -16.58
C PRO A 62 -0.52 7.35 -18.00
N THR A 63 -1.63 6.97 -18.65
CA THR A 63 -1.65 6.27 -19.96
C THR A 63 -1.24 7.15 -21.16
N ASN A 64 -0.48 8.22 -20.93
CA ASN A 64 -0.10 9.25 -21.90
C ASN A 64 1.34 9.75 -21.72
N VAL A 65 2.14 9.12 -20.84
CA VAL A 65 3.58 9.40 -20.72
C VAL A 65 4.33 8.74 -21.89
N PRO A 66 5.17 9.47 -22.63
CA PRO A 66 5.99 8.89 -23.70
C PRO A 66 6.99 7.83 -23.21
N ASN A 67 7.25 6.81 -24.03
CA ASN A 67 8.12 5.68 -23.68
C ASN A 67 9.55 6.11 -23.29
N ASP A 68 10.10 7.10 -23.98
CA ASP A 68 11.41 7.71 -23.73
C ASP A 68 11.45 8.45 -22.38
N VAL A 69 10.32 8.99 -21.92
CA VAL A 69 10.18 9.62 -20.60
C VAL A 69 10.16 8.56 -19.49
N ILE A 70 9.50 7.41 -19.72
CA ILE A 70 9.55 6.26 -18.80
C ILE A 70 10.98 5.70 -18.72
N GLU A 71 11.64 5.50 -19.86
CA GLU A 71 13.02 5.00 -19.94
C GLU A 71 14.04 5.93 -19.30
N SER A 72 13.91 7.24 -19.50
CA SER A 72 14.86 8.23 -18.95
C SER A 72 14.61 8.60 -17.48
N LYS A 73 13.36 8.54 -16.99
CA LYS A 73 13.02 8.97 -15.62
C LYS A 73 12.77 7.85 -14.62
N ALA A 74 12.16 6.73 -15.03
CA ALA A 74 11.82 5.66 -14.11
C ALA A 74 12.86 4.54 -14.09
N MET A 75 13.29 4.06 -15.26
CA MET A 75 14.21 2.92 -15.36
C MET A 75 15.61 3.09 -14.71
N PRO A 76 16.15 4.30 -14.45
CA PRO A 76 17.36 4.46 -13.63
C PRO A 76 17.20 4.02 -12.16
N TYR A 77 15.97 3.97 -11.64
CA TYR A 77 15.65 3.55 -10.26
C TYR A 77 15.17 2.10 -10.17
N VAL A 78 15.29 1.32 -11.26
CA VAL A 78 14.72 -0.03 -11.38
C VAL A 78 15.86 -1.04 -11.52
N ALA A 79 15.86 -2.09 -10.72
CA ALA A 79 16.91 -3.11 -10.71
C ALA A 79 16.92 -3.96 -12.00
N GLU A 80 18.07 -4.50 -12.39
CA GLU A 80 18.18 -5.42 -13.54
C GLU A 80 17.37 -6.71 -13.31
N ASP A 81 17.40 -7.22 -12.08
CA ASP A 81 16.68 -8.38 -11.57
C ASP A 81 15.26 -8.06 -11.08
N VAL A 82 14.73 -6.86 -11.35
CA VAL A 82 13.47 -6.38 -10.79
C VAL A 82 12.32 -7.37 -10.95
N VAL A 83 11.69 -7.62 -9.82
CA VAL A 83 10.45 -8.35 -9.66
C VAL A 83 9.29 -7.37 -9.70
N PHE A 84 8.19 -7.79 -10.30
CA PHE A 84 6.93 -7.05 -10.28
C PHE A 84 5.80 -8.01 -9.88
N HIS A 85 4.67 -7.54 -9.36
CA HIS A 85 3.43 -8.31 -9.13
C HIS A 85 2.21 -7.42 -9.48
N ASP A 86 1.28 -7.90 -10.30
CA ASP A 86 -0.11 -7.38 -10.31
C ASP A 86 -1.07 -8.51 -9.92
N PRO A 87 -2.36 -8.23 -9.64
CA PRO A 87 -3.30 -9.26 -9.18
C PRO A 87 -3.62 -10.36 -10.20
N TRP A 88 -3.13 -10.26 -11.45
CA TRP A 88 -3.19 -11.29 -12.48
C TRP A 88 -1.83 -11.96 -12.73
N ASN A 89 -0.83 -11.15 -13.16
CA ASN A 89 0.23 -11.49 -14.14
C ASN A 89 1.56 -12.11 -13.61
N MET A 90 2.54 -12.41 -14.52
CA MET A 90 3.52 -13.52 -14.31
C MET A 90 4.99 -13.52 -14.91
N ILE A 91 5.75 -12.42 -15.15
CA ILE A 91 7.21 -12.54 -15.55
C ILE A 91 8.27 -11.49 -15.05
N THR A 92 9.36 -11.92 -14.41
CA THR A 92 10.49 -11.09 -13.84
C THR A 92 11.46 -10.44 -14.87
N GLY A 93 12.13 -9.33 -14.47
CA GLY A 93 13.36 -8.77 -15.06
C GLY A 93 13.18 -7.44 -15.79
N LYS A 94 14.17 -6.52 -15.75
CA LYS A 94 14.04 -5.10 -16.14
C LYS A 94 13.47 -4.85 -17.54
N THR A 95 13.87 -5.61 -18.54
CA THR A 95 13.31 -5.50 -19.90
C THR A 95 11.84 -5.89 -19.95
N LYS A 96 11.42 -6.91 -19.19
CA LYS A 96 10.02 -7.34 -19.08
C LYS A 96 9.19 -6.40 -18.22
N TYR A 97 9.78 -5.86 -17.15
CA TYR A 97 9.22 -4.76 -16.37
C TYR A 97 8.93 -3.55 -17.27
N LEU A 98 9.89 -3.11 -18.08
CA LEU A 98 9.70 -1.99 -19.00
C LEU A 98 8.62 -2.28 -20.05
N LEU A 99 8.56 -3.50 -20.58
CA LEU A 99 7.50 -3.91 -21.51
C LEU A 99 6.13 -3.93 -20.82
N ALA A 100 6.06 -4.33 -19.56
CA ALA A 100 4.82 -4.37 -18.77
C ALA A 100 4.35 -2.97 -18.33
N MET A 101 5.27 -2.07 -17.99
CA MET A 101 4.97 -0.62 -17.85
C MET A 101 4.46 0.01 -19.16
N LYS A 102 4.60 -0.70 -20.29
CA LYS A 102 4.02 -0.37 -21.60
C LYS A 102 2.83 -1.27 -21.99
N GLY A 103 2.38 -2.21 -21.14
CA GLY A 103 1.51 -3.30 -21.61
C GLY A 103 0.92 -4.34 -20.62
N TYR A 104 0.91 -4.12 -19.30
CA TYR A 104 0.42 -5.02 -18.23
C TYR A 104 1.32 -6.25 -17.89
N HIS A 105 1.23 -6.81 -16.67
CA HIS A 105 2.45 -7.16 -15.90
C HIS A 105 2.56 -8.59 -15.27
N ASN A 106 3.23 -8.73 -14.10
CA ASN A 106 4.39 -9.65 -13.93
C ASN A 106 4.57 -10.36 -12.54
N ILE A 107 5.73 -11.03 -12.31
CA ILE A 107 6.15 -11.89 -11.14
C ILE A 107 7.62 -11.54 -10.72
N HIS A 108 8.36 -12.13 -9.76
CA HIS A 108 8.19 -12.64 -8.35
C HIS A 108 9.45 -13.48 -7.99
N LYS A 109 10.09 -13.47 -6.79
CA LYS A 109 10.35 -12.49 -5.70
C LYS A 109 11.46 -13.10 -4.81
N ASN A 110 12.53 -12.36 -4.47
CA ASN A 110 13.38 -12.51 -3.25
C ASN A 110 14.43 -11.37 -3.19
N GLY A 111 14.97 -11.03 -2.01
CA GLY A 111 15.83 -9.83 -1.85
C GLY A 111 16.65 -9.76 -0.56
N VAL A 112 17.29 -8.61 -0.30
CA VAL A 112 18.17 -8.28 0.84
C VAL A 112 18.03 -6.77 1.15
N ASP A 113 18.22 -6.37 2.41
CA ASP A 113 18.29 -4.99 2.96
C ASP A 113 17.34 -3.95 2.33
N ILE A 114 16.16 -3.83 2.93
CA ILE A 114 14.93 -3.39 2.27
C ILE A 114 14.28 -2.22 3.00
N GLY A 115 14.01 -1.12 2.29
CA GLY A 115 12.96 -0.17 2.63
C GLY A 115 11.66 -0.52 1.88
N ARG A 116 10.50 -0.30 2.50
CA ARG A 116 9.19 -0.47 1.86
C ARG A 116 8.46 0.87 1.74
N CYS A 117 7.99 1.18 0.54
CA CYS A 117 7.15 2.33 0.24
C CYS A 117 5.78 1.84 -0.24
N MET A 118 4.71 2.52 0.19
CA MET A 118 3.33 2.26 -0.25
C MET A 118 2.72 3.56 -0.79
N VAL A 119 2.21 3.50 -2.02
CA VAL A 119 1.60 4.62 -2.75
C VAL A 119 0.15 4.26 -3.07
N ASP A 120 -0.81 5.04 -2.56
CA ASP A 120 -2.25 4.84 -2.79
C ASP A 120 -2.76 5.83 -3.84
N GLY A 121 -3.12 5.32 -5.02
CA GLY A 121 -3.40 6.12 -6.22
C GLY A 121 -4.52 5.57 -7.08
N THR A 122 -4.72 6.20 -8.24
CA THR A 122 -5.74 5.81 -9.22
C THR A 122 -5.12 5.73 -10.61
N MET A 123 -5.08 4.53 -11.18
CA MET A 123 -4.72 4.31 -12.57
C MET A 123 -5.98 4.26 -13.46
N TYR A 124 -5.79 4.34 -14.78
CA TYR A 124 -6.87 4.23 -15.76
C TYR A 124 -6.68 3.00 -16.64
N LEU A 125 -7.33 1.91 -16.27
CA LEU A 125 -7.33 0.67 -17.06
C LEU A 125 -8.11 0.90 -18.36
N GLN A 126 -7.41 0.91 -19.49
CA GLN A 126 -8.03 1.06 -20.81
C GLN A 126 -8.54 -0.30 -21.31
N MET A 127 -9.79 -0.63 -20.96
CA MET A 127 -10.46 -1.83 -21.45
C MET A 127 -11.06 -1.57 -22.84
N ALA A 128 -10.34 -2.06 -23.86
CA ALA A 128 -10.58 -1.79 -25.28
C ALA A 128 -10.45 -0.30 -25.67
N TYR A 129 -10.72 0.00 -26.94
CA TYR A 129 -10.46 1.33 -27.53
C TYR A 129 -11.31 2.47 -26.94
N VAL A 130 -12.47 2.16 -26.35
CA VAL A 130 -13.53 3.14 -26.05
C VAL A 130 -13.69 3.44 -24.54
N TYR A 131 -13.27 2.54 -23.65
CA TYR A 131 -13.60 2.63 -22.23
C TYR A 131 -12.36 2.66 -21.34
N LYS A 132 -12.24 3.71 -20.51
CA LYS A 132 -11.25 3.82 -19.44
C LYS A 132 -11.92 3.65 -18.09
N CYS A 133 -11.54 2.60 -17.36
CA CYS A 133 -11.99 2.37 -16.01
C CYS A 133 -11.03 3.06 -15.02
N PRO A 134 -11.45 4.06 -14.22
CA PRO A 134 -10.66 4.49 -13.09
C PRO A 134 -10.59 3.34 -12.08
N LEU A 135 -9.39 3.00 -11.64
CA LEU A 135 -9.12 1.88 -10.76
C LEU A 135 -8.16 2.32 -9.67
N ARG A 136 -8.63 2.32 -8.41
CA ARG A 136 -7.76 2.54 -7.27
C ARG A 136 -6.76 1.38 -7.16
N VAL A 137 -5.50 1.75 -7.05
CA VAL A 137 -4.36 0.85 -6.93
C VAL A 137 -3.52 1.28 -5.73
N ILE A 138 -3.18 0.31 -4.88
CA ILE A 138 -2.13 0.48 -3.88
C ILE A 138 -0.88 -0.17 -4.46
N VAL A 139 0.16 0.62 -4.70
CA VAL A 139 1.45 0.18 -5.22
C VAL A 139 2.43 0.10 -4.06
N VAL A 140 3.00 -1.08 -3.83
CA VAL A 140 4.04 -1.33 -2.82
C VAL A 140 5.37 -1.52 -3.53
N TYR A 141 6.36 -0.71 -3.20
CA TYR A 141 7.73 -0.83 -3.69
C TYR A 141 8.63 -1.31 -2.55
N ASP A 142 9.31 -2.43 -2.74
CA ASP A 142 10.46 -2.83 -1.94
C ASP A 142 11.73 -2.35 -2.68
N PHE A 143 12.55 -1.56 -2.00
CA PHE A 143 13.71 -0.88 -2.58
C PHE A 143 14.92 -0.92 -1.64
N ARG A 144 16.12 -0.79 -2.21
CA ARG A 144 17.38 -0.62 -1.47
C ARG A 144 17.91 0.80 -1.66
N VAL A 145 18.33 1.47 -0.59
CA VAL A 145 19.00 2.79 -0.68
C VAL A 145 20.49 2.55 -0.94
N LEU A 146 21.01 3.14 -2.02
CA LEU A 146 22.40 2.97 -2.46
C LEU A 146 23.31 4.10 -1.96
N ASP A 147 22.78 5.32 -1.86
CA ASP A 147 23.48 6.51 -1.37
C ASP A 147 22.42 7.51 -0.86
N ALA A 148 22.37 7.72 0.45
CA ALA A 148 21.31 8.49 1.13
C ALA A 148 21.53 10.01 1.06
N ASP A 149 22.78 10.46 1.05
CA ASP A 149 23.17 11.88 1.13
C ASP A 149 23.62 12.43 -0.24
N HIS A 150 23.37 11.67 -1.31
CA HIS A 150 23.74 11.99 -2.68
C HIS A 150 23.26 13.40 -3.11
N PRO A 151 24.11 14.27 -3.71
CA PRO A 151 23.83 15.69 -3.91
C PRO A 151 22.64 16.02 -4.83
N ASN A 152 22.15 15.08 -5.63
CA ASN A 152 20.96 15.25 -6.48
C ASN A 152 19.69 14.63 -5.86
N GLY A 153 19.69 14.37 -4.55
CA GLY A 153 18.73 13.53 -3.85
C GLY A 153 19.12 12.05 -3.85
N PRO A 154 18.53 11.25 -2.94
CA PRO A 154 18.98 9.90 -2.63
C PRO A 154 18.93 8.97 -3.83
N LYS A 155 19.97 8.15 -3.98
CA LYS A 155 19.98 7.02 -4.92
C LYS A 155 19.37 5.80 -4.24
N PHE A 156 18.42 5.19 -4.92
CA PHE A 156 17.78 3.96 -4.51
C PHE A 156 17.42 3.11 -5.73
N GLU A 157 17.13 1.85 -5.50
CA GLU A 157 16.88 0.86 -6.55
C GLU A 157 15.70 -0.04 -6.14
N ILE A 158 14.63 -0.01 -6.93
CA ILE A 158 13.43 -0.82 -6.78
C ILE A 158 13.73 -2.21 -7.34
N PHE A 159 13.72 -3.22 -6.47
CA PHE A 159 13.93 -4.63 -6.85
C PHE A 159 12.66 -5.46 -6.75
N ASN A 160 11.62 -5.01 -6.03
CA ASN A 160 10.27 -5.58 -6.12
C ASN A 160 9.20 -4.48 -6.12
N GLN A 161 8.21 -4.59 -6.99
CA GLN A 161 7.00 -3.76 -7.00
C GLN A 161 5.77 -4.66 -6.98
N GLN A 162 4.73 -4.30 -6.23
CA GLN A 162 3.49 -5.07 -6.12
C GLN A 162 2.28 -4.15 -6.21
N GLU A 163 1.27 -4.54 -6.97
CA GLU A 163 0.01 -3.81 -7.10
C GLU A 163 -1.15 -4.56 -6.47
N MET A 164 -1.95 -3.86 -5.70
CA MET A 164 -3.23 -4.34 -5.18
C MET A 164 -4.35 -3.49 -5.79
N TRP A 165 -5.17 -4.11 -6.63
CA TRP A 165 -6.25 -3.44 -7.38
C TRP A 165 -7.58 -3.55 -6.64
N SER A 166 -8.35 -2.46 -6.59
CA SER A 166 -9.73 -2.51 -6.11
C SER A 166 -10.67 -3.12 -7.17
N TYR A 167 -10.64 -4.44 -7.34
CA TYR A 167 -11.50 -5.18 -8.28
C TYR A 167 -12.99 -4.81 -8.15
N MET A 168 -13.45 -4.53 -6.93
CA MET A 168 -14.84 -4.13 -6.68
C MET A 168 -15.15 -2.70 -7.15
N GLU A 169 -14.16 -1.81 -7.26
CA GLU A 169 -14.32 -0.51 -7.92
C GLU A 169 -14.31 -0.66 -9.45
N MET A 170 -13.45 -1.52 -10.01
CA MET A 170 -13.48 -1.87 -11.43
C MET A 170 -14.88 -2.37 -11.85
N ILE A 171 -15.46 -3.30 -11.07
CA ILE A 171 -16.83 -3.81 -11.28
C ILE A 171 -17.89 -2.71 -11.13
N GLN A 172 -17.70 -1.74 -10.23
CA GLN A 172 -18.61 -0.60 -10.06
C GLN A 172 -18.52 0.44 -11.19
N GLY A 173 -17.37 0.55 -11.87
CA GLY A 173 -17.20 1.42 -13.04
C GLY A 173 -17.98 0.94 -14.27
N ILE A 174 -18.07 -0.38 -14.47
CA ILE A 174 -18.69 -0.97 -15.68
C ILE A 174 -20.20 -0.63 -15.73
N PRO A 175 -20.71 -0.03 -16.82
CA PRO A 175 -22.14 0.25 -16.98
C PRO A 175 -23.02 -1.00 -16.80
N ILE A 176 -24.21 -0.82 -16.23
CA ILE A 176 -25.18 -1.88 -15.86
C ILE A 176 -24.64 -2.81 -14.75
N ILE A 177 -23.50 -3.47 -14.93
CA ILE A 177 -22.90 -4.38 -13.93
C ILE A 177 -22.66 -3.65 -12.61
N GLY A 178 -22.05 -2.45 -12.65
CA GLY A 178 -21.83 -1.63 -11.48
C GLY A 178 -23.11 -1.13 -10.82
N TRP A 179 -24.19 -0.94 -11.59
CA TRP A 179 -25.52 -0.62 -11.06
C TRP A 179 -26.13 -1.82 -10.32
N ILE A 180 -26.06 -3.03 -10.90
CA ILE A 180 -26.55 -4.26 -10.24
C ILE A 180 -25.75 -4.50 -8.95
N HIS A 181 -24.42 -4.40 -9.02
CA HIS A 181 -23.56 -4.59 -7.86
C HIS A 181 -23.85 -3.58 -6.75
N LYS A 182 -23.98 -2.29 -7.09
CA LYS A 182 -24.24 -1.21 -6.11
C LYS A 182 -25.63 -1.28 -5.48
N ASN A 183 -26.68 -1.56 -6.26
CA ASN A 183 -28.07 -1.45 -5.79
C ASN A 183 -28.69 -2.78 -5.34
N VAL A 184 -28.14 -3.93 -5.76
CA VAL A 184 -28.66 -5.26 -5.41
C VAL A 184 -27.64 -6.04 -4.59
N CYS A 185 -26.45 -6.33 -5.14
CA CYS A 185 -25.50 -7.23 -4.49
C CYS A 185 -24.94 -6.67 -3.17
N ARG A 186 -24.58 -5.38 -3.12
CA ARG A 186 -23.98 -4.76 -1.94
C ARG A 186 -24.95 -4.61 -0.74
N PRO A 187 -26.21 -4.16 -0.91
CA PRO A 187 -27.18 -4.17 0.19
C PRO A 187 -27.50 -5.59 0.70
N VAL A 188 -27.70 -6.55 -0.19
CA VAL A 188 -28.03 -7.94 0.17
C VAL A 188 -26.88 -8.62 0.90
N SER A 189 -25.64 -8.49 0.40
CA SER A 189 -24.46 -9.04 1.09
C SER A 189 -24.21 -8.38 2.46
N GLY A 190 -24.49 -7.08 2.61
CA GLY A 190 -24.47 -6.41 3.91
C GLY A 190 -25.48 -7.01 4.90
N GLN A 191 -26.74 -7.21 4.48
CA GLN A 191 -27.77 -7.85 5.32
C GLN A 191 -27.41 -9.30 5.67
N LEU A 192 -26.92 -10.09 4.70
CA LEU A 192 -26.47 -11.47 4.94
C LEU A 192 -25.29 -11.53 5.91
N PHE A 193 -24.33 -10.62 5.81
CA PHE A 193 -23.19 -10.55 6.74
C PHE A 193 -23.63 -10.19 8.16
N VAL A 194 -24.57 -9.25 8.32
CA VAL A 194 -25.14 -8.91 9.63
C VAL A 194 -25.92 -10.10 10.21
N ALA A 195 -26.75 -10.77 9.41
CA ALA A 195 -27.51 -11.94 9.85
C ALA A 195 -26.59 -13.12 10.25
N ALA A 196 -25.54 -13.40 9.48
CA ALA A 196 -24.55 -14.42 9.80
C ALA A 196 -23.73 -14.07 11.06
N SER A 197 -23.39 -12.79 11.24
CA SER A 197 -22.71 -12.30 12.45
C SER A 197 -23.60 -12.43 13.69
N TYR A 198 -24.87 -12.04 13.60
CA TYR A 198 -25.86 -12.19 14.67
C TYR A 198 -26.07 -13.66 15.04
N LEU A 199 -26.22 -14.55 14.05
CA LEU A 199 -26.32 -16.00 14.26
C LEU A 199 -25.06 -16.57 14.94
N SER A 200 -23.87 -16.13 14.55
CA SER A 200 -22.60 -16.50 15.20
C SER A 200 -22.55 -16.06 16.67
N CYS A 201 -23.04 -14.86 16.98
CA CYS A 201 -23.14 -14.35 18.35
C CYS A 201 -24.18 -15.10 19.19
N MET A 202 -25.32 -15.50 18.62
CA MET A 202 -26.29 -16.37 19.31
C MET A 202 -25.71 -17.76 19.59
N ILE A 203 -25.03 -18.38 18.62
CA ILE A 203 -24.38 -19.70 18.79
C ILE A 203 -23.31 -19.66 19.88
N LYS A 204 -22.62 -18.53 20.03
CA LYS A 204 -21.64 -18.28 21.11
C LYS A 204 -22.26 -17.82 22.44
N GLY A 205 -23.59 -17.73 22.56
CA GLY A 205 -24.28 -17.22 23.75
C GLY A 205 -23.95 -15.76 24.09
N THR A 206 -23.37 -15.00 23.16
CA THR A 206 -22.93 -13.61 23.36
C THR A 206 -24.09 -12.61 23.20
N ILE A 207 -25.15 -13.03 22.52
CA ILE A 207 -26.41 -12.29 22.40
C ILE A 207 -27.54 -13.27 22.75
N LYS A 208 -28.39 -12.91 23.71
CA LYS A 208 -29.61 -13.66 24.03
C LYS A 208 -30.65 -13.49 22.93
N LYS A 209 -31.61 -14.42 22.85
CA LYS A 209 -32.80 -14.23 22.01
C LYS A 209 -33.67 -13.11 22.59
N PRO A 210 -34.30 -12.27 21.75
CA PRO A 210 -35.20 -11.21 22.23
C PRO A 210 -36.39 -11.76 23.03
N ASP A 211 -36.79 -12.99 22.75
CA ASP A 211 -37.88 -13.69 23.44
C ASP A 211 -37.57 -13.96 24.93
N GLU A 212 -36.29 -14.17 25.27
CA GLU A 212 -35.84 -14.45 26.65
C GLU A 212 -35.82 -13.19 27.54
N GLU A 213 -35.81 -11.99 26.96
CA GLU A 213 -35.81 -10.74 27.72
C GLU A 213 -37.23 -10.33 28.16
N GLN A 214 -38.27 -10.70 27.41
CA GLN A 214 -39.66 -10.40 27.80
C GLN A 214 -40.14 -11.22 29.00
N GLU A 215 -39.68 -12.46 29.16
CA GLU A 215 -40.07 -13.32 30.28
C GLU A 215 -39.45 -12.85 31.61
N ASN A 216 -38.28 -12.21 31.56
CA ASN A 216 -37.57 -11.64 32.73
C ASN A 216 -38.04 -10.23 33.13
N MET A 217 -38.94 -9.59 32.36
CA MET A 217 -39.55 -8.29 32.71
C MET A 217 -40.97 -8.41 33.29
N ASN A 218 -41.49 -9.63 33.43
CA ASN A 218 -42.83 -9.92 33.95
C ASN A 218 -42.80 -10.75 35.26
N GLN A 219 -41.68 -10.71 35.98
CA GLN A 219 -41.46 -11.31 37.31
C GLN A 219 -40.98 -10.24 38.30
#